data_AF-A0A7G3ZJE9-F1
#
_entry.id   AF-A0A7G3ZJE9-F1
#
_cell.length_a   1.000
_cell.length_b   1.000
_cell.length_c   1.000
_cell.angle_alpha   90.00
_cell.angle_beta   90.00
_cell.angle_gamma   90.00
#
_symmetry.space_group_name_H-M   'P 1'
#
loop_
_entity.id
_entity.type
_entity.pdbx_description
1 polymer ?
#
loop_
_entity_poly.entity_id
_entity_poly.type
_entity_poly.pdbx_seq_one_letter_code
_entity_poly.pdbx_strand_id
1 'polypeptide(L)'
;MLKLQYRQLFTTTVAKAAAPARGKAQGFAKKASGNRAGAKRITNDTLYKNWADTVSFSKLNQYALPTEIPTFNPKELASSLNRVSSYSNKHYRSLYHLGSFHKNQFNELFPKPVSLIRKDSIGKLINLLQTGDHKTFVLTGEPGVGKSTLLAQLHAFGCDSNNIIIHISYPELFLNGRSDFFYDDKLKEYVQPMYMKKLLRKILKSNDENILRSLKLISDYKFPNADPKDSAIKKHISLIKGKNTLFDLLSIKTLGRNRGELFKAVISELAGQKSHPVLFTVDNFSRILTGPVTSYKDANNKNISIFEFQLGKTILGIVSGEICFPNKNSACVLAISGVDRTNRTLPVALGKIPEDVYIKRYHYDPQLAEILKKGKVQEFEVPKLTKEEVRELMDFYFKSEILLESDSENNSLDKLTDEKYFLSGNGNPRDLLKSIVLMHT
;
A
#
# COMPACT_ATOMS: atom_id res chain seq x y z
N MET A 1 60.45 25.20 69.86
CA MET A 1 59.18 25.87 70.20
C MET A 1 58.44 26.22 68.91
N LEU A 2 57.17 25.78 68.82
CA LEU A 2 56.05 26.29 67.99
C LEU A 2 56.08 26.19 66.45
N LYS A 3 55.53 25.04 66.01
CA LYS A 3 54.67 24.68 64.87
C LYS A 3 54.35 25.71 63.74
N LEU A 4 54.52 25.20 62.52
CA LEU A 4 53.98 25.67 61.23
C LEU A 4 52.46 25.93 61.26
N GLN A 5 52.07 27.07 60.71
CA GLN A 5 50.69 27.49 60.47
C GLN A 5 50.05 26.67 59.33
N TYR A 6 49.00 25.91 59.64
CA TYR A 6 48.01 25.48 58.66
C TYR A 6 46.82 26.44 58.71
N ARG A 7 46.54 27.12 57.59
CA ARG A 7 45.31 27.92 57.43
C ARG A 7 44.10 26.97 57.41
N GLN A 8 43.33 26.97 58.48
CA GLN A 8 41.99 26.39 58.51
C GLN A 8 40.98 27.46 58.06
N LEU A 9 40.41 27.28 56.87
CA LEU A 9 39.22 28.01 56.43
C LEU A 9 38.01 27.40 57.14
N PHE A 10 37.62 27.98 58.27
CA PHE A 10 36.37 27.63 58.93
C PHE A 10 35.22 28.46 58.36
N THR A 11 34.32 27.74 57.70
CA THR A 11 33.03 28.16 57.19
C THR A 11 32.12 28.62 58.33
N THR A 12 31.85 29.92 58.42
CA THR A 12 30.81 30.46 59.28
C THR A 12 29.44 29.99 58.82
N THR A 13 28.69 29.40 59.74
CA THR A 13 27.29 29.01 59.63
C THR A 13 26.41 30.22 59.34
N VAL A 14 26.00 30.39 58.08
CA VAL A 14 24.86 31.26 57.74
C VAL A 14 23.60 30.42 57.91
N ALA A 15 22.73 30.87 58.83
CA ALA A 15 21.41 30.30 59.04
C ALA A 15 20.69 30.12 57.70
N LYS A 16 20.22 28.89 57.43
CA LYS A 16 19.33 28.62 56.31
C LYS A 16 18.04 29.41 56.54
N ALA A 17 17.94 30.58 55.91
CA ALA A 17 16.67 31.27 55.75
C ALA A 17 15.72 30.31 55.06
N ALA A 18 14.69 29.87 55.78
CA ALA A 18 13.57 29.16 55.18
C ALA A 18 12.99 30.08 54.10
N ALA A 19 12.82 29.55 52.89
CA ALA A 19 12.10 30.26 51.85
C ALA A 19 10.70 30.63 52.39
N PRO A 20 10.23 31.87 52.21
CA PRO A 20 8.92 32.27 52.68
C PRO A 20 7.87 31.32 52.09
N ALA A 21 6.93 30.88 52.93
CA ALA A 21 5.82 30.04 52.50
C ALA A 21 5.18 30.71 51.29
N ARG A 22 5.28 30.08 50.12
CA ARG A 22 4.60 30.56 48.91
C ARG A 22 3.13 30.68 49.27
N GLY A 23 2.63 31.92 49.34
CA GLY A 23 1.22 32.20 49.50
C GLY A 23 0.45 31.35 48.49
N LYS A 24 -0.64 30.74 48.94
CA LYS A 24 -1.54 29.96 48.05
C LYS A 24 -1.79 30.84 46.82
N ALA A 25 -1.34 30.36 45.65
CA ALA A 25 -1.62 31.04 44.41
C ALA A 25 -3.15 31.21 44.35
N GLN A 26 -3.60 32.45 44.46
CA GLN A 26 -4.99 32.82 44.33
C GLN A 26 -5.31 32.65 42.84
N GLY A 27 -5.52 31.40 42.44
CA GLY A 27 -5.95 31.07 41.10
C GLY A 27 -7.24 31.82 40.85
N PHE A 28 -7.29 32.63 39.79
CA PHE A 28 -8.55 33.18 39.31
C PHE A 28 -9.51 32.01 39.13
N ALA A 29 -10.48 31.88 40.03
CA ALA A 29 -11.57 30.95 39.86
C ALA A 29 -12.25 31.34 38.54
N LYS A 30 -12.04 30.55 37.49
CA LYS A 30 -12.84 30.67 36.28
C LYS A 30 -14.29 30.55 36.74
N LYS A 31 -15.03 31.67 36.71
CA LYS A 31 -16.49 31.66 36.82
C LYS A 31 -16.96 30.52 35.92
N ALA A 32 -17.71 29.58 36.49
CA ALA A 32 -18.33 28.50 35.76
C ALA A 32 -19.32 29.11 34.77
N SER A 33 -18.82 29.56 33.62
CA SER A 33 -19.64 30.02 32.52
C SER A 33 -20.31 28.77 31.94
N GLY A 34 -21.58 28.58 32.32
CA GLY A 34 -22.62 27.77 31.71
C GLY A 34 -22.24 26.44 31.07
N ASN A 35 -22.77 25.33 31.58
CA ASN A 35 -23.04 24.05 30.89
C ASN A 35 -22.16 23.69 29.66
N ARG A 36 -20.85 23.94 29.70
CA ARG A 36 -19.92 23.35 28.75
C ARG A 36 -19.68 21.95 29.26
N ALA A 37 -20.39 20.99 28.68
CA ALA A 37 -20.12 19.58 28.85
C ALA A 37 -18.60 19.40 28.80
N GLY A 38 -18.03 18.88 29.89
CA GLY A 38 -16.58 18.62 29.96
C GLY A 38 -16.15 17.84 28.73
N ALA A 39 -14.99 18.16 28.17
CA ALA A 39 -14.47 17.47 26.99
C ALA A 39 -14.56 15.95 27.23
N LYS A 40 -15.37 15.24 26.42
CA LYS A 40 -15.59 13.80 26.56
C LYS A 40 -14.22 13.13 26.54
N ARG A 41 -13.89 12.41 27.62
CA ARG A 41 -12.61 11.72 27.74
C ARG A 41 -12.55 10.62 26.69
N ILE A 42 -11.56 10.71 25.80
CA ILE A 42 -11.31 9.65 24.81
C ILE A 42 -10.76 8.45 25.56
N THR A 43 -11.53 7.35 25.57
CA THR A 43 -11.10 6.03 26.06
C THR A 43 -10.67 5.15 24.88
N ASN A 44 -10.07 4.00 25.17
CA ASN A 44 -9.63 3.05 24.13
C ASN A 44 -10.78 2.61 23.20
N ASP A 45 -12.00 2.54 23.71
CA ASP A 45 -13.20 2.10 22.97
C ASP A 45 -13.97 3.25 22.32
N THR A 46 -13.53 4.49 22.52
CA THR A 46 -14.21 5.66 21.93
C THR A 46 -13.89 5.75 20.43
N LEU A 47 -14.93 5.78 19.59
CA LEU A 47 -14.79 6.03 18.15
C LEU A 47 -14.57 7.52 17.87
N TYR A 48 -13.32 7.97 17.91
CA TYR A 48 -12.95 9.39 17.73
C TYR A 48 -12.53 9.77 16.29
N LYS A 49 -12.37 8.78 15.40
CA LYS A 49 -11.90 9.02 14.03
C LYS A 49 -13.06 9.50 13.14
N ASN A 50 -12.73 10.01 11.95
CA ASN A 50 -13.76 10.26 10.93
C ASN A 50 -14.47 8.95 10.53
N TRP A 51 -15.60 9.04 9.84
CA TRP A 51 -16.41 7.86 9.51
C TRP A 51 -15.62 6.77 8.74
N ALA A 52 -14.93 7.13 7.66
CA ALA A 52 -14.20 6.16 6.82
C ALA A 52 -13.04 5.47 7.57
N ASP A 53 -12.28 6.22 8.38
CA ASP A 53 -11.21 5.64 9.19
C ASP A 53 -11.78 4.87 10.40
N THR A 54 -12.93 5.29 10.95
CA THR A 54 -13.62 4.52 11.99
C THR A 54 -13.99 3.15 11.46
N VAL A 55 -14.77 3.11 10.39
CA VAL A 55 -15.22 1.90 9.70
C VAL A 55 -14.06 0.93 9.41
N SER A 56 -12.94 1.44 8.88
CA SER A 56 -11.78 0.61 8.53
C SER A 56 -10.95 0.13 9.74
N PHE A 57 -10.92 0.85 10.86
CA PHE A 57 -9.99 0.57 11.97
C PHE A 57 -10.64 0.09 13.27
N SER A 58 -11.97 0.23 13.44
CA SER A 58 -12.67 -0.16 14.67
C SER A 58 -13.06 -1.64 14.73
N LYS A 59 -12.73 -2.43 13.69
CA LYS A 59 -12.98 -3.88 13.63
C LYS A 59 -14.46 -4.27 13.80
N LEU A 60 -15.36 -3.52 13.16
CA LEU A 60 -16.80 -3.81 13.17
C LEU A 60 -17.13 -5.16 12.53
N ASN A 61 -16.23 -5.70 11.70
CA ASN A 61 -16.32 -7.03 11.11
C ASN A 61 -16.39 -8.18 12.13
N GLN A 62 -16.12 -7.93 13.41
CA GLN A 62 -16.27 -8.92 14.48
C GLN A 62 -17.72 -9.35 14.70
N TYR A 63 -18.69 -8.51 14.33
CA TYR A 63 -20.12 -8.78 14.47
C TYR A 63 -20.75 -9.36 13.20
N ALA A 64 -19.97 -9.52 12.12
CA ALA A 64 -20.47 -10.05 10.87
C ALA A 64 -20.71 -11.56 10.97
N LEU A 65 -21.79 -12.03 10.35
CA LEU A 65 -22.12 -13.46 10.32
C LEU A 65 -21.12 -14.24 9.44
N PRO A 66 -20.63 -15.40 9.89
CA PRO A 66 -19.79 -16.26 9.09
C PRO A 66 -20.64 -17.00 8.05
N THR A 67 -20.42 -16.69 6.77
CA THR A 67 -21.01 -17.41 5.64
C THR A 67 -20.04 -18.44 5.08
N GLU A 68 -20.54 -19.66 4.85
CA GLU A 68 -19.74 -20.71 4.20
C GLU A 68 -19.60 -20.41 2.70
N ILE A 69 -18.39 -20.01 2.31
CA ILE A 69 -18.05 -19.69 0.92
C ILE A 69 -16.80 -20.46 0.48
N PRO A 70 -16.71 -20.83 -0.81
CA PRO A 70 -15.54 -21.53 -1.33
C PRO A 70 -14.26 -20.71 -1.11
N THR A 71 -13.13 -21.41 -1.00
CA THR A 71 -11.81 -20.78 -0.93
C THR A 71 -11.28 -20.58 -2.35
N PHE A 72 -10.77 -19.39 -2.64
CA PHE A 72 -10.12 -19.09 -3.91
C PHE A 72 -8.86 -19.93 -4.06
N ASN A 73 -8.87 -20.80 -5.06
CA ASN A 73 -7.71 -21.56 -5.49
C ASN A 73 -7.40 -21.25 -6.97
N PRO A 74 -6.33 -20.51 -7.25
CA PRO A 74 -5.82 -20.22 -8.59
C PRO A 74 -5.71 -21.42 -9.53
N LYS A 75 -5.37 -22.61 -9.00
CA LYS A 75 -5.20 -23.84 -9.81
C LYS A 75 -6.53 -24.42 -10.26
N GLU A 76 -7.59 -24.14 -9.52
CA GLU A 76 -8.95 -24.61 -9.77
C GLU A 76 -9.85 -23.40 -10.09
N LEU A 77 -9.36 -22.51 -10.96
CA LEU A 77 -10.12 -21.31 -11.31
C LEU A 77 -11.49 -21.68 -11.88
N ALA A 78 -11.59 -22.76 -12.66
CA ALA A 78 -12.83 -23.22 -13.28
C ALA A 78 -13.95 -23.56 -12.29
N SER A 79 -13.64 -24.14 -11.12
CA SER A 79 -14.64 -24.51 -10.10
C SER A 79 -15.19 -23.31 -9.33
N SER A 80 -14.43 -22.22 -9.31
CA SER A 80 -14.70 -21.00 -8.55
C SER A 80 -15.15 -19.82 -9.43
N LEU A 81 -15.30 -20.04 -10.75
CA LEU A 81 -15.79 -19.02 -11.67
C LEU A 81 -17.20 -18.56 -11.30
N ASN A 82 -17.39 -17.24 -11.37
CA ASN A 82 -18.65 -16.53 -11.12
C ASN A 82 -19.25 -16.80 -9.74
N ARG A 83 -18.42 -17.17 -8.75
CA ARG A 83 -18.83 -17.38 -7.36
C ARG A 83 -18.07 -16.49 -6.42
N VAL A 84 -18.74 -16.07 -5.35
CA VAL A 84 -18.07 -15.34 -4.26
C VAL A 84 -17.17 -16.31 -3.52
N SER A 85 -15.91 -15.94 -3.38
CA SER A 85 -14.90 -16.77 -2.72
C SER A 85 -14.15 -16.01 -1.64
N SER A 86 -13.83 -16.72 -0.57
CA SER A 86 -12.90 -16.28 0.47
C SER A 86 -11.46 -16.56 0.03
N TYR A 87 -10.50 -15.85 0.62
CA TYR A 87 -9.09 -16.17 0.41
C TYR A 87 -8.60 -17.22 1.41
N SER A 88 -7.54 -17.97 1.09
CA SER A 88 -6.90 -18.86 2.06
C SER A 88 -6.24 -18.07 3.19
N ASN A 89 -6.03 -18.67 4.36
CA ASN A 89 -5.32 -18.01 5.47
C ASN A 89 -3.90 -17.55 5.06
N LYS A 90 -3.23 -18.30 4.18
CA LYS A 90 -1.94 -17.92 3.60
C LYS A 90 -2.08 -16.62 2.79
N HIS A 91 -3.08 -16.57 1.92
CA HIS A 91 -3.38 -15.39 1.10
C HIS A 91 -3.70 -14.19 1.97
N TYR A 92 -4.61 -14.32 2.95
CA TYR A 92 -4.94 -13.21 3.85
C TYR A 92 -3.71 -12.62 4.51
N ARG A 93 -2.83 -13.47 5.08
CA ARG A 93 -1.58 -13.01 5.69
C ARG A 93 -0.73 -12.19 4.71
N SER A 94 -0.55 -12.68 3.49
CA SER A 94 0.21 -11.96 2.47
C SER A 94 -0.48 -10.65 2.06
N LEU A 95 -1.78 -10.70 1.72
CA LEU A 95 -2.58 -9.57 1.25
C LEU A 95 -2.66 -8.43 2.27
N TYR A 96 -2.81 -8.76 3.56
CA TYR A 96 -2.76 -7.78 4.65
C TYR A 96 -1.37 -7.12 4.78
N HIS A 97 -0.29 -7.90 4.65
CA HIS A 97 1.07 -7.34 4.67
C HIS A 97 1.34 -6.46 3.45
N LEU A 98 0.92 -6.90 2.26
CA LEU A 98 0.99 -6.11 1.02
C LEU A 98 0.19 -4.81 1.15
N GLY A 99 -0.95 -4.84 1.85
CA GLY A 99 -1.89 -3.72 1.94
C GLY A 99 -2.81 -3.68 0.72
N SER A 100 -3.28 -4.84 0.26
CA SER A 100 -4.18 -4.96 -0.90
C SER A 100 -5.63 -4.57 -0.57
N PHE A 101 -6.00 -4.63 0.71
CA PHE A 101 -7.31 -4.23 1.21
C PHE A 101 -7.30 -2.78 1.67
N HIS A 102 -8.23 -1.99 1.15
CA HIS A 102 -8.29 -0.54 1.35
C HIS A 102 -9.49 -0.12 2.21
N LYS A 103 -9.40 1.07 2.81
CA LYS A 103 -10.37 1.60 3.77
C LYS A 103 -11.75 1.98 3.22
N ASN A 104 -11.94 2.03 1.90
CA ASN A 104 -13.19 2.45 1.25
C ASN A 104 -13.80 1.32 0.38
N GLN A 105 -13.57 0.06 0.75
CA GLN A 105 -14.02 -1.12 0.01
C GLN A 105 -15.18 -1.87 0.66
N PHE A 106 -15.70 -1.40 1.80
CA PHE A 106 -16.74 -2.09 2.57
C PHE A 106 -16.34 -3.50 3.03
N ASN A 107 -15.05 -3.68 3.33
CA ASN A 107 -14.52 -4.96 3.79
C ASN A 107 -15.02 -5.31 5.21
N GLU A 108 -15.49 -4.31 5.96
CA GLU A 108 -16.05 -4.46 7.31
C GLU A 108 -17.38 -5.21 7.37
N LEU A 109 -18.10 -5.30 6.25
CA LEU A 109 -19.42 -5.97 6.18
C LEU A 109 -19.32 -7.48 6.38
N PHE A 110 -18.13 -8.05 6.17
CA PHE A 110 -17.87 -9.48 6.23
C PHE A 110 -16.80 -9.77 7.27
N PRO A 111 -16.75 -10.98 7.85
CA PRO A 111 -15.71 -11.33 8.84
C PRO A 111 -14.29 -11.11 8.31
N LYS A 112 -14.08 -11.37 7.02
CA LYS A 112 -12.84 -11.11 6.28
C LYS A 112 -13.18 -10.60 4.87
N PRO A 113 -12.27 -9.85 4.21
CA PRO A 113 -12.48 -9.39 2.83
C PRO A 113 -12.74 -10.54 1.86
N VAL A 114 -13.82 -10.46 1.09
CA VAL A 114 -14.22 -11.47 0.09
C VAL A 114 -14.15 -10.89 -1.33
N SER A 115 -14.18 -11.74 -2.34
CA SER A 115 -14.26 -11.27 -3.72
C SER A 115 -15.00 -12.24 -4.63
N LEU A 116 -15.67 -11.70 -5.64
CA LEU A 116 -16.24 -12.47 -6.75
C LEU A 116 -15.14 -12.78 -7.77
N ILE A 117 -14.98 -14.07 -8.10
CA ILE A 117 -14.05 -14.50 -9.15
C ILE A 117 -14.77 -14.42 -10.48
N ARG A 118 -14.26 -13.60 -11.39
CA ARG A 118 -14.94 -13.30 -12.65
C ARG A 118 -14.13 -13.84 -13.82
N LYS A 119 -14.80 -14.52 -14.75
CA LYS A 119 -14.17 -15.00 -15.98
C LYS A 119 -13.60 -13.84 -16.80
N ASP A 120 -14.36 -12.75 -16.88
CA ASP A 120 -14.04 -11.61 -17.73
C ASP A 120 -12.96 -10.66 -17.18
N SER A 121 -12.62 -10.74 -15.89
CA SER A 121 -11.53 -9.94 -15.31
C SER A 121 -10.30 -10.81 -15.01
N ILE A 122 -10.29 -11.48 -13.85
CA ILE A 122 -9.11 -12.22 -13.37
C ILE A 122 -8.77 -13.40 -14.29
N GLY A 123 -9.78 -14.11 -14.84
CA GLY A 123 -9.54 -15.19 -15.79
C GLY A 123 -8.81 -14.72 -17.04
N LYS A 124 -9.29 -13.63 -17.66
CA LYS A 124 -8.62 -13.02 -18.82
C LYS A 124 -7.24 -12.49 -18.48
N LEU A 125 -7.08 -11.80 -17.35
CA LEU A 125 -5.79 -11.23 -16.94
C LEU A 125 -4.73 -12.31 -16.69
N ILE A 126 -5.08 -13.39 -15.99
CA ILE A 126 -4.18 -14.52 -15.76
C ILE A 126 -3.77 -15.16 -17.08
N ASN A 127 -4.72 -15.38 -17.99
CA ASN A 127 -4.42 -15.94 -19.31
C ASN A 127 -3.43 -15.06 -20.08
N LEU A 128 -3.64 -13.74 -20.10
CA LEU A 128 -2.73 -12.79 -20.74
C LEU A 128 -1.33 -12.78 -20.09
N LEU A 129 -1.24 -12.91 -18.76
CA LEU A 129 0.03 -12.98 -18.05
C LEU A 129 0.80 -14.28 -18.30
N GLN A 130 0.08 -15.37 -18.61
CA GLN A 130 0.68 -16.66 -18.93
C GLN A 130 1.12 -16.75 -20.39
N THR A 131 0.29 -16.29 -21.33
CA THR A 131 0.53 -16.44 -22.78
C THR A 131 1.23 -15.26 -23.43
N GLY A 132 1.14 -14.06 -22.85
CA GLY A 132 1.65 -12.83 -23.47
C GLY A 132 3.16 -12.71 -23.47
N ASP A 133 3.71 -12.18 -24.57
CA ASP A 133 5.13 -11.84 -24.72
C ASP A 133 5.54 -10.62 -23.88
N HIS A 134 4.62 -9.66 -23.73
CA HIS A 134 4.79 -8.46 -22.92
C HIS A 134 3.87 -8.54 -21.69
N LYS A 135 4.46 -8.45 -20.50
CA LYS A 135 3.76 -8.67 -19.21
C LYS A 135 3.63 -7.41 -18.36
N THR A 136 3.58 -6.27 -19.02
CA THR A 136 3.40 -4.96 -18.39
C THR A 136 2.00 -4.44 -18.70
N PHE A 137 1.12 -4.46 -17.70
CA PHE A 137 -0.29 -4.08 -17.84
C PHE A 137 -0.64 -2.87 -16.97
N VAL A 138 -1.58 -2.04 -17.45
CA VAL A 138 -2.25 -1.01 -16.66
C VAL A 138 -3.75 -1.30 -16.58
N LEU A 139 -4.24 -1.50 -15.37
CA LEU A 139 -5.66 -1.71 -15.08
C LEU A 139 -6.39 -0.36 -15.14
N THR A 140 -7.25 -0.23 -16.15
CA THR A 140 -8.10 0.95 -16.39
C THR A 140 -9.58 0.62 -16.14
N GLY A 141 -10.43 1.63 -16.22
CA GLY A 141 -11.89 1.49 -16.04
C GLY A 141 -12.45 2.53 -15.08
N GLU A 142 -13.77 2.53 -14.93
CA GLU A 142 -14.51 3.53 -14.16
C GLU A 142 -14.19 3.50 -12.65
N PRO A 143 -14.40 4.60 -11.91
CA PRO A 143 -14.24 4.64 -10.46
C PRO A 143 -15.15 3.62 -9.76
N GLY A 144 -14.58 2.72 -8.95
CA GLY A 144 -15.36 1.72 -8.21
C GLY A 144 -15.53 0.37 -8.90
N VAL A 145 -15.07 0.20 -10.15
CA VAL A 145 -15.22 -1.04 -10.94
C VAL A 145 -14.47 -2.27 -10.38
N GLY A 146 -13.64 -2.11 -9.34
CA GLY A 146 -12.93 -3.24 -8.70
C GLY A 146 -11.46 -3.43 -9.11
N LYS A 147 -10.77 -2.40 -9.60
CA LYS A 147 -9.34 -2.45 -9.96
C LYS A 147 -8.43 -2.95 -8.83
N SER A 148 -8.58 -2.41 -7.62
CA SER A 148 -7.80 -2.85 -6.46
C SER A 148 -8.17 -4.27 -6.01
N THR A 149 -9.44 -4.68 -6.16
CA THR A 149 -9.89 -6.05 -5.89
C THR A 149 -9.26 -7.03 -6.89
N LEU A 150 -9.16 -6.65 -8.16
CA LEU A 150 -8.47 -7.43 -9.20
C LEU A 150 -6.97 -7.58 -8.89
N LEU A 151 -6.31 -6.51 -8.40
CA LEU A 151 -4.93 -6.62 -7.91
C LEU A 151 -4.81 -7.57 -6.70
N ALA A 152 -5.76 -7.54 -5.76
CA ALA A 152 -5.77 -8.46 -4.63
C ALA A 152 -5.90 -9.93 -5.08
N GLN A 153 -6.77 -10.21 -6.05
CA GLN A 153 -6.89 -11.53 -6.67
C GLN A 153 -5.60 -11.95 -7.38
N LEU A 154 -4.95 -11.02 -8.09
CA LEU A 154 -3.67 -11.26 -8.75
C LEU A 154 -2.53 -11.54 -7.73
N HIS A 155 -2.52 -10.85 -6.60
CA HIS A 155 -1.57 -11.15 -5.52
C HIS A 155 -1.81 -12.54 -4.92
N ALA A 156 -3.07 -12.92 -4.71
CA ALA A 156 -3.40 -14.27 -4.25
C ALA A 156 -2.95 -15.34 -5.27
N PHE A 157 -3.13 -15.08 -6.57
CA PHE A 157 -2.56 -15.90 -7.64
C PHE A 157 -1.03 -16.01 -7.53
N GLY A 158 -0.34 -14.88 -7.37
CA GLY A 158 1.12 -14.83 -7.21
C GLY A 158 1.62 -15.62 -5.99
N CYS A 159 0.87 -15.62 -4.88
CA CYS A 159 1.21 -16.37 -3.67
C CYS A 159 1.18 -17.89 -3.87
N ASP A 160 0.33 -18.40 -4.77
CA ASP A 160 0.20 -19.84 -5.04
C ASP A 160 1.09 -20.31 -6.18
N SER A 161 1.45 -19.40 -7.09
CA SER A 161 2.43 -19.65 -8.15
C SER A 161 3.89 -19.45 -7.69
N ASN A 162 4.12 -19.25 -6.38
CA ASN A 162 5.44 -19.00 -5.79
C ASN A 162 6.16 -17.75 -6.36
N ASN A 163 5.40 -16.72 -6.71
CA ASN A 163 5.97 -15.45 -7.16
C ASN A 163 6.44 -14.61 -5.98
N ILE A 164 7.50 -13.83 -6.21
CA ILE A 164 7.92 -12.78 -5.28
C ILE A 164 7.14 -11.51 -5.61
N ILE A 165 6.31 -11.08 -4.67
CA ILE A 165 5.41 -9.94 -4.83
C ILE A 165 6.05 -8.70 -4.24
N ILE A 166 6.17 -7.64 -5.05
CA ILE A 166 6.54 -6.29 -4.63
C ILE A 166 5.37 -5.38 -4.92
N HIS A 167 4.65 -4.97 -3.87
CA HIS A 167 3.45 -4.16 -4.02
C HIS A 167 3.57 -2.77 -3.38
N ILE A 168 3.26 -1.75 -4.17
CA ILE A 168 3.15 -0.36 -3.75
C ILE A 168 1.68 0.07 -3.82
N SER A 169 1.01 0.09 -2.68
CA SER A 169 -0.45 0.31 -2.60
C SER A 169 -0.88 1.77 -2.75
N TYR A 170 -0.09 2.71 -2.22
CA TYR A 170 -0.47 4.12 -2.19
C TYR A 170 0.76 5.03 -2.41
N PRO A 171 1.06 5.38 -3.67
CA PRO A 171 2.22 6.19 -4.03
C PRO A 171 2.26 7.57 -3.37
N GLU A 172 1.09 8.13 -3.07
CA GLU A 172 0.96 9.41 -2.38
C GLU A 172 1.79 9.49 -1.08
N LEU A 173 2.01 8.36 -0.38
CA LEU A 173 2.83 8.34 0.85
C LEU A 173 4.26 8.80 0.65
N PHE A 174 4.83 8.62 -0.55
CA PHE A 174 6.19 9.05 -0.87
C PHE A 174 6.22 10.26 -1.81
N LEU A 175 5.08 10.75 -2.27
CA LEU A 175 5.00 11.95 -3.12
C LEU A 175 4.66 13.21 -2.31
N ASN A 176 3.95 13.07 -1.19
CA ASN A 176 3.33 14.19 -0.47
C ASN A 176 4.22 14.94 0.52
N GLY A 177 5.51 14.62 0.63
CA GLY A 177 6.41 15.35 1.53
C GLY A 177 6.34 14.96 3.01
N ARG A 178 5.58 13.92 3.41
CA ARG A 178 5.36 13.61 4.83
C ARG A 178 6.44 12.76 5.51
N SER A 179 7.26 12.03 4.74
CA SER A 179 8.36 11.22 5.28
C SER A 179 9.71 11.91 5.17
N ASP A 180 10.69 11.49 5.97
CA ASP A 180 12.06 11.95 5.83
C ASP A 180 12.67 11.62 4.45
N PHE A 181 13.60 12.45 4.02
CA PHE A 181 14.36 12.25 2.80
C PHE A 181 15.75 12.89 2.93
N PHE A 182 16.70 12.41 2.14
CA PHE A 182 18.02 13.01 2.01
C PHE A 182 18.56 12.74 0.60
N TYR A 183 19.50 13.57 0.15
CA TYR A 183 20.22 13.34 -1.10
C TYR A 183 21.40 12.40 -0.84
N ASP A 184 21.50 11.32 -1.62
CA ASP A 184 22.63 10.39 -1.57
C ASP A 184 23.61 10.70 -2.70
N ASP A 185 24.79 11.20 -2.35
CA ASP A 185 25.83 11.58 -3.31
C ASP A 185 26.33 10.40 -4.16
N LYS A 186 26.28 9.17 -3.62
CA LYS A 186 26.74 7.98 -4.36
C LYS A 186 25.74 7.56 -5.42
N LEU A 187 24.45 7.63 -5.08
CA LEU A 187 23.36 7.26 -5.98
C LEU A 187 22.95 8.43 -6.89
N LYS A 188 23.32 9.66 -6.53
CA LYS A 188 22.87 10.92 -7.17
C LYS A 188 21.35 11.03 -7.23
N GLU A 189 20.71 10.61 -6.15
CA GLU A 189 19.26 10.45 -6.03
C GLU A 189 18.78 10.84 -4.62
N TYR A 190 17.54 11.29 -4.54
CA TYR A 190 16.87 11.48 -3.25
C TYR A 190 16.32 10.16 -2.72
N VAL A 191 16.72 9.82 -1.49
CA VAL A 191 16.38 8.58 -0.80
C VAL A 191 15.37 8.89 0.31
N GLN A 192 14.36 8.02 0.46
CA GLN A 192 13.29 8.17 1.46
C GLN A 192 13.33 7.01 2.47
N PRO A 193 14.17 7.10 3.50
CA PRO A 193 14.50 5.95 4.32
C PRO A 193 13.33 5.46 5.18
N MET A 194 12.44 6.30 5.71
CA MET A 194 11.28 5.80 6.46
C MET A 194 10.33 4.99 5.58
N TYR A 195 10.07 5.44 4.35
CA TYR A 195 9.22 4.72 3.42
C TYR A 195 9.86 3.41 2.98
N MET A 196 11.15 3.44 2.59
CA MET A 196 11.89 2.25 2.18
C MET A 196 11.94 1.18 3.28
N LYS A 197 12.06 1.58 4.56
CA LYS A 197 12.01 0.62 5.68
C LYS A 197 10.68 -0.14 5.72
N LYS A 198 9.56 0.57 5.52
CA LYS A 198 8.23 -0.02 5.48
C LYS A 198 8.07 -0.92 4.25
N LEU A 199 8.58 -0.50 3.10
CA LEU A 199 8.54 -1.28 1.86
C LEU A 199 9.36 -2.57 1.96
N LEU A 200 10.60 -2.50 2.45
CA LEU A 200 11.46 -3.69 2.66
C LEU A 200 10.82 -4.67 3.66
N ARG A 201 10.26 -4.15 4.76
CA ARG A 201 9.51 -4.99 5.73
C ARG A 201 8.27 -5.62 5.10
N LYS A 202 7.57 -4.87 4.23
CA LYS A 202 6.41 -5.38 3.48
C LYS A 202 6.84 -6.56 2.62
N ILE A 203 7.86 -6.40 1.77
CA ILE A 203 8.41 -7.46 0.92
C ILE A 203 8.83 -8.69 1.74
N LEU A 204 9.51 -8.47 2.88
CA LEU A 204 9.95 -9.56 3.76
C LEU A 204 8.78 -10.36 4.37
N LYS A 205 7.67 -9.69 4.72
CA LYS A 205 6.56 -10.33 5.46
C LYS A 205 5.44 -10.85 4.57
N SER A 206 5.27 -10.29 3.37
CA SER A 206 4.24 -10.73 2.42
C SER A 206 4.63 -12.00 1.67
N ASN A 207 5.92 -12.23 1.45
CA ASN A 207 6.42 -13.36 0.67
C ASN A 207 6.77 -14.55 1.57
N ASP A 208 6.71 -15.75 1.01
CA ASP A 208 7.07 -16.96 1.74
C ASP A 208 8.58 -16.99 2.04
N GLU A 209 8.90 -17.27 3.30
CA GLU A 209 10.28 -17.33 3.78
C GLU A 209 11.11 -18.36 3.03
N ASN A 210 10.53 -19.53 2.72
CA ASN A 210 11.21 -20.60 1.99
C ASN A 210 11.64 -20.14 0.58
N ILE A 211 10.80 -19.36 -0.11
CA ILE A 211 11.11 -18.80 -1.43
C ILE A 211 12.26 -17.81 -1.30
N LEU A 212 12.18 -16.88 -0.34
CA LEU A 212 13.23 -15.87 -0.12
C LEU A 212 14.57 -16.49 0.31
N ARG A 213 14.56 -17.59 1.07
CA ARG A 213 15.77 -18.33 1.46
C ARG A 213 16.35 -19.17 0.32
N SER A 214 15.52 -19.64 -0.61
CA SER A 214 16.01 -20.40 -1.77
C SER A 214 16.86 -19.54 -2.72
N LEU A 215 16.68 -18.22 -2.69
CA LEU A 215 17.45 -17.26 -3.50
C LEU A 215 18.78 -16.93 -2.83
N LYS A 216 19.86 -17.48 -3.37
CA LYS A 216 21.24 -17.12 -2.99
C LYS A 216 21.65 -15.78 -3.61
N LEU A 217 22.44 -15.01 -2.88
CA LEU A 217 22.95 -13.72 -3.37
C LEU A 217 23.95 -13.90 -4.52
N ILE A 218 23.86 -13.01 -5.49
CA ILE A 218 24.70 -12.91 -6.69
C ILE A 218 25.94 -12.07 -6.43
N SER A 219 25.82 -11.07 -5.55
CA SER A 219 26.91 -10.15 -5.18
C SER A 219 27.17 -10.13 -3.68
N ASP A 220 28.36 -9.67 -3.30
CA ASP A 220 28.73 -9.40 -1.91
C ASP A 220 28.22 -8.03 -1.48
N TYR A 221 27.71 -7.92 -0.25
CA TYR A 221 27.23 -6.65 0.30
C TYR A 221 27.78 -6.40 1.69
N LYS A 222 28.06 -5.13 1.98
CA LYS A 222 28.51 -4.69 3.31
C LYS A 222 27.69 -3.50 3.76
N PHE A 223 27.01 -3.65 4.90
CA PHE A 223 26.18 -2.60 5.47
C PHE A 223 26.60 -2.27 6.91
N PRO A 224 26.40 -1.05 7.39
CA PRO A 224 26.57 -0.73 8.81
C PRO A 224 25.45 -1.40 9.62
N ASN A 225 25.83 -2.02 10.73
CA ASN A 225 24.89 -2.66 11.65
C ASN A 225 24.18 -1.61 12.50
N ALA A 226 22.84 -1.67 12.53
CA ALA A 226 22.02 -0.84 13.40
C ALA A 226 21.18 -1.67 14.39
N ASP A 227 21.51 -2.94 14.60
CA ASP A 227 20.85 -3.76 15.63
C ASP A 227 21.35 -3.38 17.03
N PRO A 228 20.48 -2.96 17.97
CA PRO A 228 20.88 -2.59 19.32
C PRO A 228 21.64 -3.68 20.09
N LYS A 229 21.41 -4.96 19.76
CA LYS A 229 22.06 -6.09 20.46
C LYS A 229 23.52 -6.26 20.07
N ASP A 230 23.84 -6.04 18.80
CA ASP A 230 25.13 -6.42 18.21
C ASP A 230 25.94 -5.22 17.72
N SER A 231 25.37 -4.00 17.70
CA SER A 231 26.00 -2.83 17.09
C SER A 231 27.32 -2.43 17.75
N ALA A 232 27.51 -2.73 19.03
CA ALA A 232 28.75 -2.46 19.75
C ALA A 232 29.90 -3.39 19.33
N ILE A 233 29.59 -4.63 18.99
CA ILE A 233 30.58 -5.69 18.70
C ILE A 233 30.82 -5.79 17.19
N LYS A 234 29.75 -5.82 16.39
CA LYS A 234 29.79 -5.93 14.93
C LYS A 234 29.34 -4.63 14.31
N LYS A 235 30.29 -3.76 13.96
CA LYS A 235 30.00 -2.46 13.29
C LYS A 235 29.42 -2.64 11.88
N HIS A 236 29.76 -3.73 11.20
CA HIS A 236 29.30 -4.03 9.85
C HIS A 236 28.73 -5.45 9.75
N ILE A 237 27.71 -5.60 8.91
CA ILE A 237 27.17 -6.87 8.46
C ILE A 237 27.67 -7.09 7.03
N SER A 238 28.43 -8.16 6.82
CA SER A 238 28.88 -8.59 5.49
C SER A 238 28.06 -9.80 5.05
N LEU A 239 27.44 -9.71 3.88
CA LEU A 239 26.76 -10.81 3.21
C LEU A 239 27.64 -11.30 2.06
N ILE A 240 27.87 -12.61 2.03
CA ILE A 240 28.75 -13.26 1.07
C ILE A 240 27.89 -13.94 0.00
N LYS A 241 28.26 -13.71 -1.26
CA LYS A 241 27.72 -14.36 -2.46
C LYS A 241 27.64 -15.87 -2.28
N GLY A 242 26.53 -16.46 -2.70
CA GLY A 242 26.32 -17.92 -2.69
C GLY A 242 26.13 -18.57 -1.31
N LYS A 243 26.53 -17.90 -0.22
CA LYS A 243 26.30 -18.36 1.17
C LYS A 243 25.03 -17.74 1.75
N ASN A 244 24.92 -16.42 1.67
CA ASN A 244 23.76 -15.70 2.18
C ASN A 244 22.62 -15.68 1.16
N THR A 245 21.42 -15.43 1.68
CA THR A 245 20.18 -15.48 0.93
C THR A 245 19.52 -14.11 0.81
N LEU A 246 18.55 -13.97 -0.10
CA LEU A 246 17.74 -12.75 -0.21
C LEU A 246 16.96 -12.47 1.09
N PHE A 247 16.53 -13.51 1.79
CA PHE A 247 15.93 -13.36 3.12
C PHE A 247 16.87 -12.68 4.12
N ASP A 248 18.15 -13.07 4.12
CA ASP A 248 19.16 -12.45 5.00
C ASP A 248 19.36 -10.98 4.63
N LEU A 249 19.42 -10.65 3.34
CA LEU A 249 19.53 -9.29 2.83
C LEU A 249 18.35 -8.42 3.27
N LEU A 250 17.12 -8.90 3.09
CA LEU A 250 15.89 -8.18 3.51
C LEU A 250 15.77 -8.04 5.03
N SER A 251 16.41 -8.94 5.80
CA SER A 251 16.36 -8.94 7.26
C SER A 251 17.37 -7.98 7.91
N ILE A 252 18.30 -7.41 7.14
CA ILE A 252 19.30 -6.48 7.66
C ILE A 252 18.64 -5.22 8.23
N LYS A 253 19.06 -4.86 9.45
CA LYS A 253 18.76 -3.57 10.07
C LYS A 253 19.92 -2.61 9.84
N THR A 254 19.76 -1.68 8.92
CA THR A 254 20.74 -0.63 8.61
C THR A 254 20.29 0.75 9.10
N LEU A 255 21.28 1.64 9.23
CA LEU A 255 21.06 3.07 9.44
C LEU A 255 20.22 3.68 8.30
N GLY A 256 19.51 4.78 8.59
CA GLY A 256 18.68 5.46 7.60
C GLY A 256 19.44 5.83 6.32
N ARG A 257 20.69 6.29 6.46
CA ARG A 257 21.54 6.71 5.34
C ARG A 257 21.88 5.59 4.36
N ASN A 258 22.03 4.34 4.82
CA ASN A 258 22.40 3.21 3.96
C ASN A 258 21.19 2.42 3.47
N ARG A 259 19.97 2.89 3.75
CA ARG A 259 18.75 2.17 3.36
C ARG A 259 18.48 2.27 1.87
N GLY A 260 18.92 3.35 1.23
CA GLY A 260 18.90 3.48 -0.23
C GLY A 260 19.79 2.43 -0.91
N GLU A 261 21.03 2.27 -0.42
CA GLU A 261 21.95 1.22 -0.89
C GLU A 261 21.35 -0.18 -0.68
N LEU A 262 20.73 -0.45 0.47
CA LEU A 262 20.06 -1.73 0.75
C LEU A 262 18.91 -2.00 -0.21
N PHE A 263 18.05 -1.01 -0.47
CA PHE A 263 16.96 -1.15 -1.41
C PHE A 263 17.47 -1.42 -2.84
N LYS A 264 18.50 -0.68 -3.27
CA LYS A 264 19.15 -0.91 -4.57
C LYS A 264 19.70 -2.34 -4.69
N ALA A 265 20.37 -2.83 -3.65
CA ALA A 265 20.89 -4.20 -3.58
C ALA A 265 19.77 -5.25 -3.73
N VAL A 266 18.65 -5.07 -3.03
CA VAL A 266 17.49 -5.99 -3.14
C VAL A 266 16.95 -6.01 -4.57
N ILE A 267 16.78 -4.85 -5.21
CA ILE A 267 16.29 -4.78 -6.58
C ILE A 267 17.28 -5.38 -7.57
N SER A 268 18.59 -5.16 -7.40
CA SER A 268 19.60 -5.76 -8.28
C SER A 268 19.67 -7.28 -8.15
N GLU A 269 19.52 -7.82 -6.94
CA GLU A 269 19.44 -9.28 -6.73
C GLU A 269 18.19 -9.88 -7.39
N LEU A 270 17.05 -9.20 -7.27
CA LEU A 270 15.80 -9.63 -7.92
C LEU A 270 15.87 -9.54 -9.45
N ALA A 271 16.56 -8.53 -9.99
CA ALA A 271 16.83 -8.39 -11.42
C ALA A 271 17.88 -9.39 -11.93
N GLY A 272 18.75 -9.93 -11.06
CA GLY A 272 19.74 -10.93 -11.45
C GLY A 272 19.24 -12.38 -11.37
N GLN A 273 18.24 -12.67 -10.54
CA GLN A 273 17.76 -14.04 -10.33
C GLN A 273 16.76 -14.49 -11.40
N LYS A 274 16.83 -15.77 -11.78
CA LYS A 274 15.95 -16.39 -12.81
C LYS A 274 14.98 -17.44 -12.25
N SER A 275 15.17 -17.88 -11.02
CA SER A 275 14.48 -19.06 -10.47
C SER A 275 13.02 -18.81 -10.15
N HIS A 276 12.67 -17.64 -9.59
CA HIS A 276 11.30 -17.31 -9.19
C HIS A 276 10.77 -16.10 -9.96
N PRO A 277 9.49 -16.05 -10.34
CA PRO A 277 8.92 -14.89 -11.01
C PRO A 277 8.79 -13.70 -10.04
N VAL A 278 9.01 -12.49 -10.53
CA VAL A 278 8.75 -11.26 -9.75
C VAL A 278 7.46 -10.62 -10.25
N LEU A 279 6.48 -10.48 -9.36
CA LEU A 279 5.24 -9.76 -9.62
C LEU A 279 5.35 -8.36 -8.98
N PHE A 280 5.60 -7.36 -9.82
CA PHE A 280 5.69 -5.97 -9.39
C PHE A 280 4.36 -5.26 -9.62
N THR A 281 3.76 -4.70 -8.58
CA THR A 281 2.46 -4.03 -8.70
C THR A 281 2.44 -2.66 -8.03
N VAL A 282 1.74 -1.73 -8.66
CA VAL A 282 1.53 -0.38 -8.14
C VAL A 282 0.05 -0.03 -8.25
N ASP A 283 -0.63 0.09 -7.11
CA ASP A 283 -1.99 0.62 -7.06
C ASP A 283 -1.94 2.16 -6.97
N ASN A 284 -3.03 2.84 -7.34
CA ASN A 284 -3.08 4.31 -7.43
C ASN A 284 -1.94 4.90 -8.29
N PHE A 285 -1.54 4.22 -9.37
CA PHE A 285 -0.49 4.67 -10.28
C PHE A 285 -0.83 6.00 -10.97
N SER A 286 -2.12 6.29 -11.12
CA SER A 286 -2.64 7.60 -11.55
C SER A 286 -2.06 8.78 -10.77
N ARG A 287 -1.76 8.60 -9.49
CA ARG A 287 -1.17 9.67 -8.68
C ARG A 287 0.25 10.04 -9.14
N ILE A 288 1.05 9.06 -9.55
CA ILE A 288 2.39 9.28 -10.12
C ILE A 288 2.25 10.00 -11.46
N LEU A 289 1.30 9.56 -12.30
CA LEU A 289 1.08 10.13 -13.63
C LEU A 289 0.60 11.58 -13.62
N THR A 290 -0.16 11.96 -12.60
CA THR A 290 -0.78 13.29 -12.51
C THR A 290 0.00 14.26 -11.66
N GLY A 291 0.88 13.81 -10.76
CA GLY A 291 1.76 14.72 -10.03
C GLY A 291 3.18 14.18 -9.97
N PRO A 292 3.93 14.26 -11.09
CA PRO A 292 5.33 13.85 -11.16
C PRO A 292 6.23 14.74 -10.31
N VAL A 293 5.84 15.99 -10.05
CA VAL A 293 6.55 16.88 -9.13
C VAL A 293 6.06 16.59 -7.71
N THR A 294 6.99 16.26 -6.81
CA THR A 294 6.69 15.94 -5.41
C THR A 294 6.53 17.21 -4.57
N SER A 295 6.01 17.06 -3.35
CA SER A 295 5.95 18.17 -2.37
C SER A 295 7.28 18.41 -1.65
N TYR A 296 8.31 17.59 -1.91
CA TYR A 296 9.63 17.74 -1.32
C TYR A 296 10.40 18.87 -1.98
N LYS A 297 11.27 19.52 -1.21
CA LYS A 297 12.04 20.66 -1.68
C LYS A 297 13.54 20.41 -1.61
N ASP A 298 14.26 20.87 -2.62
CA ASP A 298 15.73 20.86 -2.64
C ASP A 298 16.31 22.01 -1.78
N ALA A 299 17.64 22.11 -1.74
CA ALA A 299 18.34 23.18 -1.04
C ALA A 299 18.01 24.58 -1.60
N ASN A 300 17.53 24.67 -2.84
CA ASN A 300 17.14 25.90 -3.51
C ASN A 300 15.64 26.21 -3.39
N ASN A 301 14.92 25.50 -2.49
CA ASN A 301 13.47 25.67 -2.26
C ASN A 301 12.61 25.35 -3.50
N LYS A 302 13.11 24.55 -4.44
CA LYS A 302 12.40 24.04 -5.62
C LYS A 302 11.83 22.66 -5.34
N ASN A 303 10.64 22.39 -5.88
CA ASN A 303 10.04 21.07 -5.73
C ASN A 303 10.83 20.02 -6.52
N ILE A 304 11.10 18.88 -5.90
CA ILE A 304 11.89 17.80 -6.48
C ILE A 304 10.99 16.92 -7.36
N SER A 305 11.49 16.55 -8.54
CA SER A 305 10.78 15.66 -9.45
C SER A 305 10.85 14.20 -9.01
N ILE A 306 9.82 13.40 -9.32
CA ILE A 306 9.82 11.96 -9.04
C ILE A 306 10.95 11.22 -9.75
N PHE A 307 11.41 11.75 -10.88
CA PHE A 307 12.56 11.25 -11.62
C PHE A 307 13.88 11.43 -10.87
N GLU A 308 13.95 12.22 -9.80
CA GLU A 308 15.16 12.41 -8.99
C GLU A 308 15.13 11.56 -7.71
N PHE A 309 13.98 10.99 -7.36
CA PHE A 309 13.83 10.07 -6.24
C PHE A 309 14.20 8.65 -6.64
N GLN A 310 14.95 7.96 -5.78
CA GLN A 310 15.36 6.57 -6.00
C GLN A 310 14.18 5.63 -6.22
N LEU A 311 13.13 5.75 -5.40
CA LEU A 311 11.94 4.92 -5.52
C LEU A 311 11.18 5.21 -6.82
N GLY A 312 11.04 6.49 -7.19
CA GLY A 312 10.41 6.92 -8.43
C GLY A 312 11.12 6.39 -9.65
N LYS A 313 12.44 6.57 -9.72
CA LYS A 313 13.29 6.00 -10.76
C LYS A 313 13.20 4.48 -10.84
N THR A 314 13.19 3.78 -9.71
CA THR A 314 13.06 2.31 -9.71
C THR A 314 11.70 1.86 -10.25
N ILE A 315 10.61 2.50 -9.83
CA ILE A 315 9.27 2.21 -10.36
C ILE A 315 9.24 2.42 -11.88
N LEU A 316 9.68 3.59 -12.35
CA LEU A 316 9.65 3.96 -13.76
C LEU A 316 10.66 3.16 -14.60
N GLY A 317 11.77 2.75 -14.01
CA GLY A 317 12.75 1.84 -14.61
C GLY A 317 12.19 0.44 -14.83
N ILE A 318 11.42 -0.09 -13.87
CA ILE A 318 10.70 -1.36 -14.03
C ILE A 318 9.61 -1.22 -15.11
N VAL A 319 8.84 -0.13 -15.07
CA VAL A 319 7.75 0.11 -16.03
C VAL A 319 8.26 0.31 -17.46
N SER A 320 9.36 1.04 -17.65
CA SER A 320 9.97 1.26 -18.97
C SER A 320 10.71 0.04 -19.53
N GLY A 321 10.93 -1.00 -18.72
CA GLY A 321 11.78 -2.13 -19.08
C GLY A 321 13.29 -1.83 -19.04
N GLU A 322 13.71 -0.74 -18.39
CA GLU A 322 15.13 -0.53 -18.08
C GLU A 322 15.62 -1.52 -17.00
N ILE A 323 14.78 -1.78 -16.00
CA ILE A 323 15.00 -2.83 -14.99
C ILE A 323 14.13 -4.03 -15.39
N CYS A 324 14.76 -5.02 -16.01
CA CYS A 324 14.10 -6.26 -16.42
C CYS A 324 14.32 -7.38 -15.41
N PHE A 325 13.25 -8.12 -15.09
CA PHE A 325 13.33 -9.37 -14.35
C PHE A 325 13.44 -10.54 -15.36
N PRO A 326 14.51 -11.36 -15.31
CA PRO A 326 14.84 -12.27 -16.40
C PRO A 326 13.98 -13.53 -16.43
N ASN A 327 13.22 -13.83 -15.36
CA ASN A 327 12.24 -14.91 -15.39
C ASN A 327 11.05 -14.52 -16.27
N LYS A 328 10.72 -15.37 -17.25
CA LYS A 328 9.65 -15.15 -18.25
C LYS A 328 8.27 -14.92 -17.64
N ASN A 329 8.01 -15.40 -16.43
CA ASN A 329 6.72 -15.24 -15.75
C ASN A 329 6.66 -13.99 -14.86
N SER A 330 7.72 -13.18 -14.83
CA SER A 330 7.71 -11.90 -14.14
C SER A 330 6.80 -10.91 -14.86
N ALA A 331 6.07 -10.11 -14.09
CA ALA A 331 5.08 -9.19 -14.63
C ALA A 331 5.04 -7.89 -13.85
N CYS A 332 4.67 -6.81 -14.54
CA CYS A 332 4.41 -5.51 -13.95
C CYS A 332 2.93 -5.16 -14.15
N VAL A 333 2.16 -5.00 -13.06
CA VAL A 333 0.74 -4.63 -13.14
C VAL A 333 0.47 -3.36 -12.35
N LEU A 334 0.10 -2.32 -13.08
CA LEU A 334 -0.24 -1.00 -12.56
C LEU A 334 -1.75 -0.88 -12.46
N ALA A 335 -2.28 -0.16 -11.48
CA ALA A 335 -3.71 0.14 -11.40
C ALA A 335 -3.96 1.62 -11.20
N ILE A 336 -4.96 2.14 -11.91
CA ILE A 336 -5.43 3.51 -11.78
C ILE A 336 -6.43 3.58 -10.63
N SER A 337 -6.53 4.75 -10.01
CA SER A 337 -7.60 5.06 -9.08
C SER A 337 -8.46 6.20 -9.61
N GLY A 338 -9.78 6.03 -9.47
CA GLY A 338 -10.74 7.11 -9.75
C GLY A 338 -10.80 8.19 -8.66
N VAL A 339 -10.01 8.04 -7.58
CA VAL A 339 -9.84 9.08 -6.54
C VAL A 339 -8.83 10.13 -7.00
N ASP A 340 -7.85 9.73 -7.79
CA ASP A 340 -6.82 10.64 -8.29
C ASP A 340 -7.36 11.47 -9.45
N ARG A 341 -6.70 12.61 -9.69
CA ARG A 341 -6.97 13.46 -10.85
C ARG A 341 -6.74 12.69 -12.16
N THR A 342 -7.46 13.03 -13.21
CA THR A 342 -7.22 12.53 -14.57
C THR A 342 -6.41 13.53 -15.39
N ASN A 343 -5.59 13.03 -16.31
CA ASN A 343 -4.81 13.84 -17.23
C ASN A 343 -4.66 13.13 -18.60
N ARG A 344 -4.06 13.80 -19.58
CA ARG A 344 -3.89 13.24 -20.93
C ARG A 344 -2.67 12.32 -21.07
N THR A 345 -1.79 12.25 -20.07
CA THR A 345 -0.57 11.45 -20.10
C THR A 345 -0.83 9.98 -20.39
N LEU A 346 -1.76 9.35 -19.65
CA LEU A 346 -2.05 7.94 -19.86
C LEU A 346 -2.77 7.67 -21.20
N PRO A 347 -3.84 8.39 -21.58
CA PRO A 347 -4.45 8.19 -22.91
C PRO A 347 -3.48 8.36 -24.07
N VAL A 348 -2.57 9.33 -24.01
CA VAL A 348 -1.53 9.53 -25.04
C VAL A 348 -0.51 8.39 -25.04
N ALA A 349 -0.11 7.90 -23.87
CA ALA A 349 0.79 6.76 -23.75
C ALA A 349 0.21 5.47 -24.33
N LEU A 350 -1.10 5.27 -24.14
CA LEU A 350 -1.84 4.11 -24.66
C LEU A 350 -2.25 4.24 -26.13
N GLY A 351 -1.96 5.37 -26.78
CA GLY A 351 -2.34 5.62 -28.18
C GLY A 351 -3.83 5.90 -28.40
N LYS A 352 -4.59 6.22 -27.35
CA LYS A 352 -6.02 6.57 -27.44
C LYS A 352 -6.26 7.99 -27.98
N ILE A 353 -5.31 8.90 -27.72
CA ILE A 353 -5.40 10.31 -28.09
C ILE A 353 -4.05 10.71 -28.70
N PRO A 354 -4.03 11.49 -29.80
CA PRO A 354 -2.78 12.02 -30.35
C PRO A 354 -2.07 12.95 -29.35
N GLU A 355 -0.75 13.05 -29.50
CA GLU A 355 0.08 13.91 -28.68
C GLU A 355 -0.11 15.38 -29.07
N ASP A 356 -0.37 16.24 -28.08
CA ASP A 356 -0.56 17.68 -28.26
C ASP A 356 0.53 18.42 -27.47
N VAL A 357 1.43 19.07 -28.22
CA VAL A 357 2.66 19.70 -27.72
C VAL A 357 2.34 20.99 -26.93
N TYR A 358 1.18 21.62 -27.16
CA TYR A 358 0.84 22.91 -26.55
C TYR A 358 0.22 22.76 -25.16
N ILE A 359 -0.07 21.54 -24.72
CA ILE A 359 -0.69 21.29 -23.42
C ILE A 359 0.32 21.52 -22.29
N LYS A 360 -0.12 22.26 -21.27
CA LYS A 360 0.69 22.50 -20.07
C LYS A 360 1.08 21.18 -19.40
N ARG A 361 2.30 21.14 -18.85
CA ARG A 361 2.85 19.97 -18.13
C ARG A 361 1.93 19.41 -17.03
N TYR A 362 1.13 20.28 -16.42
CA TYR A 362 0.15 19.91 -15.40
C TYR A 362 -0.95 18.97 -15.92
N HIS A 363 -1.30 19.03 -17.20
CA HIS A 363 -2.34 18.20 -17.84
C HIS A 363 -1.78 17.12 -18.77
N TYR A 364 -0.50 17.20 -19.10
CA TYR A 364 0.20 16.22 -19.94
C TYR A 364 1.70 16.25 -19.63
N ASP A 365 2.28 15.12 -19.24
CA ASP A 365 3.73 15.00 -19.06
C ASP A 365 4.32 14.08 -20.15
N PRO A 366 5.09 14.63 -21.11
CA PRO A 366 5.62 13.85 -22.23
C PRO A 366 6.66 12.81 -21.78
N GLN A 367 7.45 13.09 -20.75
CA GLN A 367 8.49 12.17 -20.27
C GLN A 367 7.87 10.89 -19.70
N LEU A 368 6.78 11.04 -18.93
CA LEU A 368 6.02 9.88 -18.43
C LEU A 368 5.34 9.11 -19.55
N ALA A 369 4.79 9.81 -20.55
CA ALA A 369 4.16 9.15 -21.69
C ALA A 369 5.18 8.34 -22.51
N GLU A 370 6.38 8.88 -22.73
CA GLU A 370 7.47 8.18 -23.41
C GLU A 370 7.94 6.93 -22.64
N ILE A 371 8.08 7.02 -21.31
CA ILE A 371 8.42 5.88 -20.45
C ILE A 371 7.42 4.73 -20.59
N LEU A 372 6.12 5.04 -20.60
CA LEU A 372 5.06 4.06 -20.78
C LEU A 372 5.07 3.44 -22.19
N LYS A 373 5.31 4.26 -23.22
CA LYS A 373 5.46 3.80 -24.61
C LYS A 373 6.67 2.87 -24.75
N LYS A 374 7.82 3.23 -24.18
CA LYS A 374 9.05 2.42 -24.16
C LYS A 374 8.85 1.06 -23.48
N GLY A 375 8.12 1.06 -22.36
CA GLY A 375 7.74 -0.15 -21.63
C GLY A 375 6.71 -1.04 -22.31
N LYS A 376 6.17 -0.62 -23.48
CA LYS A 376 5.08 -1.30 -24.21
C LYS A 376 3.91 -1.67 -23.28
N VAL A 377 3.52 -0.73 -22.41
CA VAL A 377 2.47 -0.95 -21.41
C VAL A 377 1.13 -1.20 -22.12
N GLN A 378 0.52 -2.34 -21.84
CA GLN A 378 -0.77 -2.71 -22.40
C GLN A 378 -1.90 -2.32 -21.45
N GLU A 379 -3.01 -1.83 -22.01
CA GLU A 379 -4.20 -1.54 -21.23
C GLU A 379 -5.00 -2.82 -20.98
N PHE A 380 -5.44 -2.99 -19.73
CA PHE A 380 -6.46 -3.96 -19.37
C PHE A 380 -7.65 -3.21 -18.76
N GLU A 381 -8.71 -3.05 -19.55
CA GLU A 381 -9.93 -2.40 -19.09
C GLU A 381 -10.75 -3.37 -18.24
N VAL A 382 -11.00 -3.01 -16.98
CA VAL A 382 -11.79 -3.84 -16.07
C VAL A 382 -13.29 -3.65 -16.39
N PRO A 383 -14.01 -4.71 -16.80
CA PRO A 383 -15.41 -4.59 -17.18
C PRO A 383 -16.31 -4.41 -15.94
N LYS A 384 -17.47 -3.78 -16.13
CA LYS A 384 -18.56 -3.74 -15.15
C LYS A 384 -19.13 -5.14 -14.91
N LEU A 385 -19.90 -5.30 -13.84
CA LEU A 385 -20.55 -6.57 -13.52
C LEU A 385 -21.63 -6.90 -14.54
N THR A 386 -21.76 -8.17 -14.89
CA THR A 386 -22.92 -8.66 -15.63
C THR A 386 -24.12 -8.82 -14.71
N LYS A 387 -25.32 -8.92 -15.28
CA LYS A 387 -26.55 -9.14 -14.51
C LYS A 387 -26.49 -10.43 -13.69
N GLU A 388 -25.91 -11.49 -14.25
CA GLU A 388 -25.69 -12.77 -13.56
C GLU A 388 -24.70 -12.64 -12.38
N GLU A 389 -23.61 -11.90 -12.58
CA GLU A 389 -22.64 -11.62 -11.50
C GLU A 389 -23.28 -10.79 -10.37
N VAL A 390 -24.18 -9.86 -10.70
CA VAL A 390 -24.95 -9.11 -9.69
C VAL A 390 -25.92 -10.02 -8.96
N ARG A 391 -26.60 -10.94 -9.65
CA ARG A 391 -27.47 -11.93 -9.01
C ARG A 391 -26.75 -12.78 -7.98
N GLU A 392 -25.56 -13.28 -8.32
CA GLU A 392 -24.72 -14.05 -7.39
C GLU A 392 -24.31 -13.21 -6.16
N LEU A 393 -23.92 -11.95 -6.38
CA LEU A 393 -23.59 -11.05 -5.27
C LEU A 393 -24.79 -10.77 -4.37
N MET A 394 -25.97 -10.58 -4.95
CA MET A 394 -27.21 -10.36 -4.19
C MET A 394 -27.60 -11.58 -3.36
N ASP A 395 -27.49 -12.80 -3.92
CA ASP A 395 -27.71 -14.04 -3.17
C ASP A 395 -26.71 -14.18 -2.00
N PHE A 396 -25.44 -13.82 -2.23
CA PHE A 396 -24.43 -13.80 -1.18
C PHE A 396 -24.71 -12.75 -0.09
N TYR A 397 -25.15 -11.54 -0.47
CA TYR A 397 -25.50 -10.49 0.50
C TYR A 397 -26.77 -10.83 1.30
N PHE A 398 -27.73 -11.52 0.67
CA PHE A 398 -28.90 -12.06 1.35
C PHE A 398 -28.49 -13.09 2.42
N LYS A 399 -27.65 -14.06 2.06
CA LYS A 399 -27.11 -15.07 3.01
C LYS A 399 -26.24 -14.47 4.13
N SER A 400 -25.67 -13.29 3.89
CA SER A 400 -24.83 -12.59 4.88
C SER A 400 -25.64 -11.62 5.76
N GLU A 401 -26.97 -11.55 5.59
CA GLU A 401 -27.87 -10.64 6.31
C GLU A 401 -27.47 -9.16 6.23
N ILE A 402 -26.97 -8.73 5.06
CA ILE A 402 -26.56 -7.32 4.83
C ILE A 402 -27.68 -6.49 4.22
N LEU A 403 -28.63 -7.14 3.55
CA LEU A 403 -29.76 -6.46 2.91
C LEU A 403 -30.68 -5.85 3.97
N LEU A 404 -31.22 -4.68 3.66
CA LEU A 404 -32.20 -4.02 4.50
C LEU A 404 -33.52 -4.81 4.51
N GLU A 405 -34.24 -4.78 5.63
CA GLU A 405 -35.51 -5.49 5.81
C GLU A 405 -36.54 -5.09 4.72
N SER A 406 -36.56 -3.80 4.35
CA SER A 406 -37.39 -3.27 3.26
C SER A 406 -37.14 -3.95 1.91
N ASP A 407 -35.89 -4.33 1.63
CA ASP A 407 -35.47 -4.94 0.38
C ASP A 407 -35.72 -6.47 0.40
N SER A 408 -35.68 -7.10 1.57
CA SER A 408 -35.90 -8.54 1.73
C SER A 408 -37.36 -8.95 1.72
N GLU A 409 -38.27 -8.15 2.30
CA GLU A 409 -39.68 -8.54 2.47
C GLU A 409 -40.54 -8.25 1.24
N ASN A 410 -40.24 -7.18 0.50
CA ASN A 410 -41.14 -6.66 -0.53
C ASN A 410 -40.85 -7.17 -1.94
N ASN A 411 -39.64 -7.65 -2.22
CA ASN A 411 -39.17 -7.93 -3.57
C ASN A 411 -38.64 -9.35 -3.74
N SER A 412 -39.04 -10.02 -4.83
CA SER A 412 -38.37 -11.25 -5.28
C SER A 412 -36.92 -10.94 -5.68
N LEU A 413 -35.98 -11.86 -5.41
CA LEU A 413 -34.55 -11.72 -5.71
C LEU A 413 -34.29 -11.16 -7.13
N ASP A 414 -34.99 -11.67 -8.15
CA ASP A 414 -34.79 -11.26 -9.54
C ASP A 414 -35.19 -9.79 -9.80
N LYS A 415 -36.33 -9.35 -9.25
CA LYS A 415 -36.73 -7.93 -9.32
C LYS A 415 -35.74 -7.03 -8.60
N LEU A 416 -35.29 -7.43 -7.41
CA LEU A 416 -34.30 -6.68 -6.65
C LEU A 416 -32.97 -6.59 -7.40
N THR A 417 -32.54 -7.68 -8.06
CA THR A 417 -31.33 -7.65 -8.88
C THR A 417 -31.42 -6.67 -10.04
N ASP A 418 -32.60 -6.55 -10.68
CA ASP A 418 -32.83 -5.64 -11.80
C ASP A 418 -32.78 -4.18 -11.34
N GLU A 419 -33.44 -3.88 -10.23
CA GLU A 419 -33.44 -2.55 -9.61
C GLU A 419 -32.03 -2.14 -9.18
N LYS A 420 -31.31 -3.00 -8.46
CA LYS A 420 -29.95 -2.70 -7.99
C LYS A 420 -28.93 -2.68 -9.14
N TYR A 421 -29.13 -3.48 -10.19
CA TYR A 421 -28.34 -3.38 -11.42
C TYR A 421 -28.49 -2.01 -12.10
N PHE A 422 -29.73 -1.50 -12.15
CA PHE A 422 -30.00 -0.16 -12.67
C PHE A 422 -29.41 0.95 -11.79
N LEU A 423 -29.64 0.91 -10.47
CA LEU A 423 -29.13 1.91 -9.52
C LEU A 423 -27.61 1.97 -9.47
N SER A 424 -26.93 0.85 -9.70
CA SER A 424 -25.47 0.77 -9.76
C SER A 424 -24.87 1.27 -11.09
N GLY A 425 -25.67 1.82 -12.01
CA GLY A 425 -25.18 2.32 -13.29
C GLY A 425 -24.71 1.20 -14.21
N ASN A 426 -25.54 0.16 -14.35
CA ASN A 426 -25.30 -1.06 -15.13
C ASN A 426 -24.14 -1.90 -14.56
N GLY A 427 -24.13 -2.09 -13.23
CA GLY A 427 -23.22 -3.04 -12.58
C GLY A 427 -21.88 -2.47 -12.12
N ASN A 428 -21.82 -1.23 -11.62
CA ASN A 428 -20.64 -0.76 -10.88
C ASN A 428 -20.63 -1.39 -9.47
N PRO A 429 -19.66 -2.26 -9.11
CA PRO A 429 -19.66 -2.97 -7.82
C PRO A 429 -19.71 -2.06 -6.59
N ARG A 430 -18.99 -0.93 -6.63
CA ARG A 430 -18.94 -0.03 -5.47
C ARG A 430 -20.26 0.69 -5.29
N ASP A 431 -20.86 1.16 -6.38
CA ASP A 431 -22.12 1.90 -6.29
C ASP A 431 -23.30 0.95 -6.05
N LEU A 432 -23.21 -0.31 -6.49
CA LEU A 432 -24.08 -1.41 -6.06
C LEU A 432 -24.06 -1.56 -4.53
N LEU A 433 -22.88 -1.75 -3.92
CA LEU A 433 -22.76 -1.87 -2.46
C LEU A 433 -23.28 -0.65 -1.72
N LYS A 434 -23.04 0.56 -2.23
CA LYS A 434 -23.61 1.78 -1.64
C LYS A 434 -25.13 1.79 -1.69
N SER A 435 -25.74 1.35 -2.80
CA SER A 435 -27.18 1.28 -2.97
C SER A 435 -27.87 0.26 -2.06
N ILE A 436 -27.08 -0.68 -1.53
CA ILE A 436 -27.56 -1.71 -0.60
C ILE A 436 -27.40 -1.23 0.84
N VAL A 437 -26.23 -0.69 1.20
CA VAL A 437 -25.86 -0.50 2.61
C VAL A 437 -25.94 0.96 3.07
N LEU A 438 -25.66 1.92 2.20
CA LEU A 438 -25.58 3.34 2.58
C LEU A 438 -26.81 4.15 2.15
N MET A 439 -27.68 3.59 1.32
CA MET A 439 -28.96 4.20 0.98
C MET A 439 -29.98 3.76 2.02
N HIS A 440 -30.22 4.61 3.00
CA HIS A 440 -31.34 4.48 3.93
C HIS A 440 -32.46 5.41 3.43
N THR A 441 -33.62 4.84 3.12
CA THR A 441 -34.86 5.57 2.84
C THR A 441 -35.58 5.92 4.12
#